data_AF-A0A7W1KTL0-F1
#
_entry.id   AF-A0A7W1KTL0-F1
#
_cell.length_a   1.000
_cell.length_b   1.000
_cell.length_c   1.000
_cell.angle_alpha   90.00
_cell.angle_beta   90.00
_cell.angle_gamma   90.00
#
_symmetry.space_group_name_H-M   'P 1'
#
loop_
_entity.id
_entity.type
_entity.pdbx_description
1 polymer ?
#
loop_
_entity_poly.entity_id
_entity_poly.type
_entity_poly.pdbx_seq_one_letter_code
_entity_poly.pdbx_strand_id
1 'polypeptide(L)'
;PALTARGPGADGARQPLRVVVDAAGRVASTLRLFDGAAPTLVATTERASRPHIDRWAGAGADVVVLDADADGGVSLLSLVEELGKRDVQGVVIEGGASLAFSAVRDGLVDRVVAYVAPMLVGGSSAPTMLSGDGFAPIGEALRLGPLTVSLIDDDLKVVADVHGHR
;
A
#
# COMPACT_ATOMS: atom_id res chain seq x y z
N PRO A 1 -2.39 -11.89 -4.49
CA PRO A 1 -2.36 -12.22 -3.04
C PRO A 1 -3.80 -12.33 -2.52
N ALA A 2 -4.04 -12.97 -1.37
CA ALA A 2 -5.38 -13.00 -0.74
C ALA A 2 -5.62 -11.78 0.17
N LEU A 3 -4.56 -11.25 0.79
CA LEU A 3 -4.59 -10.11 1.72
C LEU A 3 -5.64 -10.26 2.84
N THR A 4 -5.76 -11.48 3.37
CA THR A 4 -6.59 -11.82 4.53
C THR A 4 -5.73 -12.07 5.76
N ALA A 5 -6.24 -11.68 6.93
CA ALA A 5 -5.64 -12.05 8.22
C ALA A 5 -5.83 -13.55 8.44
N ARG A 6 -4.75 -14.25 8.75
CA ARG A 6 -4.70 -15.70 9.00
C ARG A 6 -3.74 -15.99 10.15
N GLY A 7 -3.98 -17.07 10.88
CA GLY A 7 -3.11 -17.53 11.97
C GLY A 7 -3.74 -17.41 13.35
N PRO A 8 -2.99 -17.69 14.43
CA PRO A 8 -3.49 -17.67 15.80
C PRO A 8 -4.14 -16.32 16.14
N GLY A 9 -5.40 -16.36 16.60
CA GLY A 9 -6.18 -15.16 16.92
C GLY A 9 -6.90 -14.50 15.74
N ALA A 10 -6.75 -15.04 14.51
CA ALA A 10 -7.51 -14.57 13.34
C ALA A 10 -8.86 -15.30 13.15
N ASP A 11 -9.06 -16.44 13.83
CA ASP A 11 -10.32 -17.20 13.74
C ASP A 11 -11.47 -16.39 14.35
N GLY A 12 -12.46 -16.07 13.52
CA GLY A 12 -13.59 -15.21 13.90
C GLY A 12 -13.26 -13.71 13.98
N ALA A 13 -12.01 -13.30 13.72
CA ALA A 13 -11.64 -11.90 13.65
C ALA A 13 -12.24 -11.24 12.39
N ARG A 14 -12.62 -9.96 12.52
CA ARG A 14 -13.05 -9.16 11.38
C ARG A 14 -11.90 -9.03 10.40
N GLN A 15 -12.12 -9.44 9.14
CA GLN A 15 -11.13 -9.27 8.09
C GLN A 15 -10.92 -7.78 7.77
N PRO A 16 -9.66 -7.35 7.51
CA PRO A 16 -9.38 -5.97 7.14
C PRO A 16 -9.99 -5.64 5.77
N LEU A 17 -10.28 -4.35 5.55
CA LEU A 17 -10.60 -3.85 4.22
C LEU A 17 -9.37 -3.97 3.31
N ARG A 18 -9.50 -4.71 2.21
CA ARG A 18 -8.48 -4.78 1.17
C ARG A 18 -8.63 -3.58 0.26
N VAL A 19 -7.55 -2.82 0.05
CA VAL A 19 -7.56 -1.65 -0.83
C VAL A 19 -6.63 -1.89 -2.01
N VAL A 20 -7.17 -1.79 -3.23
CA VAL A 20 -6.40 -1.82 -4.47
C VAL A 20 -6.26 -0.41 -4.99
N VAL A 21 -5.03 -0.03 -5.31
CA VAL A 21 -4.76 1.20 -6.06
C VAL A 21 -4.47 0.82 -7.50
N ASP A 22 -5.39 1.14 -8.41
CA ASP A 22 -5.24 0.86 -9.84
C ASP A 22 -5.90 1.95 -10.68
N ALA A 23 -5.10 2.93 -11.11
CA ALA A 23 -5.59 4.09 -11.84
C ALA A 23 -6.27 3.75 -13.18
N ALA A 24 -5.87 2.66 -13.85
CA ALA A 24 -6.17 2.44 -15.27
C ALA A 24 -6.88 1.11 -15.58
N GLY A 25 -7.31 0.33 -14.59
CA GLY A 25 -8.04 -0.92 -14.85
C GLY A 25 -7.17 -2.13 -15.18
N ARG A 26 -5.93 -2.19 -14.72
CA ARG A 26 -5.00 -3.31 -14.99
C ARG A 26 -5.31 -4.57 -14.19
N VAL A 27 -5.88 -4.44 -12.99
CA VAL A 27 -6.13 -5.54 -12.07
C VAL A 27 -7.35 -6.34 -12.54
N ALA A 28 -7.14 -7.62 -12.84
CA ALA A 28 -8.24 -8.50 -13.23
C ALA A 28 -9.16 -8.82 -12.04
N SER A 29 -10.48 -8.74 -12.26
CA SER A 29 -11.50 -9.08 -11.26
C SER A 29 -11.58 -10.57 -10.92
N THR A 30 -10.79 -11.41 -11.60
CA THR A 30 -10.69 -12.87 -11.36
C THR A 30 -9.61 -13.24 -10.34
N LEU A 31 -8.81 -12.27 -9.87
CA LEU A 31 -7.77 -12.53 -8.89
C LEU A 31 -8.37 -12.89 -7.53
N ARG A 32 -7.59 -13.60 -6.70
CA ARG A 32 -7.97 -13.99 -5.32
C ARG A 32 -8.35 -12.82 -4.41
N LEU A 33 -8.15 -11.57 -4.82
CA LEU A 33 -8.60 -10.42 -4.07
C LEU A 33 -10.12 -10.18 -4.18
N PHE A 34 -10.78 -10.82 -5.16
CA PHE A 34 -12.21 -10.68 -5.43
C PHE A 34 -12.97 -11.97 -5.13
N ASP A 35 -12.43 -12.81 -4.26
CA ASP A 35 -13.00 -14.10 -3.84
C ASP A 35 -14.09 -13.98 -2.76
N GLY A 36 -14.41 -12.76 -2.32
CA GLY A 36 -15.36 -12.50 -1.24
C GLY A 36 -14.84 -12.84 0.17
N ALA A 37 -13.58 -13.26 0.33
CA ALA A 37 -13.04 -13.65 1.64
C ALA A 37 -12.84 -12.48 2.61
N ALA A 38 -12.80 -11.25 2.10
CA ALA A 38 -12.73 -10.01 2.86
C ALA A 38 -13.34 -8.86 2.04
N PRO A 39 -13.83 -7.78 2.67
CA PRO A 39 -14.30 -6.62 1.93
C PRO A 39 -13.15 -6.03 1.09
N THR A 40 -13.47 -5.61 -0.13
CA THR A 40 -12.49 -5.12 -1.10
C THR A 40 -12.96 -3.78 -1.66
N LEU A 41 -12.08 -2.79 -1.63
CA LEU A 41 -12.21 -1.49 -2.28
C LEU A 41 -11.19 -1.40 -3.41
N VAL A 42 -11.63 -1.00 -4.59
CA VAL A 42 -10.77 -0.57 -5.69
C VAL A 42 -10.83 0.95 -5.81
N ALA A 43 -9.70 1.60 -5.57
CA ALA A 43 -9.49 3.00 -5.85
C ALA A 43 -8.89 3.14 -7.26
N THR A 44 -9.58 3.87 -8.11
CA THR A 44 -9.24 4.06 -9.53
C THR A 44 -9.37 5.54 -9.91
N THR A 45 -8.98 5.90 -11.13
CA THR A 45 -9.26 7.22 -11.71
C THR A 45 -10.17 7.10 -12.94
N GLU A 46 -10.51 8.23 -13.56
CA GLU A 46 -11.26 8.28 -14.82
C GLU A 46 -10.56 7.55 -15.99
N ARG A 47 -9.28 7.20 -15.83
CA ARG A 47 -8.54 6.41 -16.82
C ARG A 47 -9.03 4.96 -16.91
N ALA A 48 -9.68 4.42 -15.88
CA ALA A 48 -10.29 3.10 -15.95
C ALA A 48 -11.59 3.15 -16.74
N SER A 49 -11.70 2.29 -17.75
CA SER A 49 -12.91 2.24 -18.57
C SER A 49 -14.11 1.69 -17.77
N ARG A 50 -15.31 2.10 -18.16
CA ARG A 50 -16.55 1.64 -17.53
C ARG A 50 -16.67 0.10 -17.43
N PRO A 51 -16.30 -0.68 -18.46
CA PRO A 51 -16.27 -2.15 -18.34
C PRO A 51 -15.35 -2.69 -17.24
N HIS A 52 -14.24 -2.04 -16.91
CA HIS A 52 -13.38 -2.47 -15.79
C HIS A 52 -14.06 -2.20 -14.44
N ILE A 53 -14.64 -1.01 -14.29
CA ILE A 53 -15.39 -0.62 -13.09
C ILE A 53 -16.55 -1.60 -12.84
N ASP A 54 -17.35 -1.89 -13.88
CA ASP A 54 -18.49 -2.81 -13.77
C ASP A 54 -18.03 -4.24 -13.44
N ARG A 55 -16.87 -4.69 -13.94
CA ARG A 55 -16.31 -6.01 -13.62
C ARG A 55 -15.84 -6.13 -12.17
N TRP A 56 -15.23 -5.08 -11.60
CA TRP A 56 -14.86 -5.09 -10.18
C TRP A 56 -16.10 -5.06 -9.29
N ALA A 57 -17.07 -4.20 -9.60
CA ALA A 57 -18.34 -4.15 -8.89
C ALA A 57 -19.10 -5.48 -8.96
N GLY A 58 -19.17 -6.09 -10.15
CA GLY A 58 -19.77 -7.40 -10.36
C GLY A 58 -19.05 -8.55 -9.64
N ALA A 59 -17.77 -8.37 -9.29
CA ALA A 59 -17.00 -9.30 -8.47
C ALA A 59 -17.11 -9.00 -6.95
N GLY A 60 -17.99 -8.08 -6.55
CA GLY A 60 -18.28 -7.77 -5.15
C GLY A 60 -17.34 -6.76 -4.50
N ALA A 61 -16.54 -6.03 -5.28
CA ALA A 61 -15.74 -4.93 -4.74
C ALA A 61 -16.53 -3.61 -4.77
N ASP A 62 -16.33 -2.80 -3.73
CA ASP A 62 -16.61 -1.37 -3.83
C ASP A 62 -15.62 -0.74 -4.80
N VAL A 63 -16.07 0.22 -5.59
CA VAL A 63 -15.19 0.98 -6.50
C VAL A 63 -15.37 2.47 -6.22
N VAL A 64 -14.25 3.18 -6.03
CA VAL A 64 -14.23 4.63 -5.91
C VAL A 64 -13.36 5.21 -7.02
N VAL A 65 -13.89 6.21 -7.72
CA VAL A 65 -13.17 6.97 -8.73
C VAL A 65 -12.68 8.25 -8.07
N LEU A 66 -11.37 8.44 -8.08
CA LEU A 66 -10.67 9.56 -7.46
C LEU A 66 -9.89 10.35 -8.50
N ASP A 67 -9.47 11.55 -8.11
CA ASP A 67 -8.57 12.37 -8.91
C ASP A 67 -7.24 11.67 -9.14
N ALA A 68 -6.66 11.94 -10.30
CA ALA A 68 -5.32 11.47 -10.61
C ALA A 68 -4.26 12.33 -9.93
N ASP A 69 -3.16 11.73 -9.51
CA ASP A 69 -1.97 12.48 -9.09
C ASP A 69 -1.21 13.04 -10.31
N ALA A 70 -0.13 13.77 -10.06
CA ALA A 70 0.70 14.36 -11.11
C ALA A 70 1.33 13.32 -12.06
N ASP A 71 1.48 12.07 -11.60
CA ASP A 71 2.05 10.95 -12.34
C ASP A 71 0.96 10.13 -13.08
N GLY A 72 -0.31 10.56 -12.98
CA GLY A 72 -1.47 9.88 -13.53
C GLY A 72 -1.89 8.62 -12.76
N GLY A 73 -1.32 8.41 -11.57
CA GLY A 73 -1.76 7.45 -10.55
C GLY A 73 -3.00 7.91 -9.81
N VAL A 74 -3.42 7.18 -8.78
CA VAL A 74 -4.52 7.60 -7.90
C VAL A 74 -3.95 8.54 -6.83
N SER A 75 -4.60 9.68 -6.61
CA SER A 75 -4.26 10.55 -5.47
C SER A 75 -4.38 9.80 -4.14
N LEU A 76 -3.25 9.54 -3.49
CA LEU A 76 -3.23 8.84 -2.19
C LEU A 76 -3.82 9.68 -1.06
N LEU A 77 -3.68 11.00 -1.14
CA LEU A 77 -4.32 11.92 -0.18
C LEU A 77 -5.84 11.77 -0.23
N SER A 78 -6.43 11.84 -1.43
CA SER A 78 -7.87 11.64 -1.63
C SER A 78 -8.32 10.25 -1.19
N LEU A 79 -7.49 9.23 -1.42
CA LEU A 79 -7.77 7.87 -0.96
C LEU A 79 -7.81 7.79 0.58
N VAL A 80 -6.85 8.38 1.29
CA VAL A 80 -6.84 8.38 2.76
C VAL A 80 -8.05 9.12 3.32
N GLU A 81 -8.49 10.22 2.69
CA GLU A 81 -9.72 10.92 3.08
C GLU A 81 -10.97 10.04 2.89
N GLU A 82 -11.09 9.33 1.77
CA GLU A 82 -12.18 8.37 1.55
C GLU A 82 -12.16 7.21 2.54
N LEU A 83 -10.97 6.72 2.91
CA LEU A 83 -10.82 5.69 3.93
C LEU A 83 -11.24 6.22 5.31
N GLY A 84 -10.93 7.48 5.62
CA GLY A 84 -11.40 8.15 6.84
C GLY A 84 -12.93 8.24 6.92
N LYS A 85 -13.61 8.56 5.82
CA LYS A 85 -15.09 8.54 5.73
C LYS A 85 -15.70 7.15 5.97
N ARG A 86 -14.90 6.08 5.84
CA ARG A 86 -15.28 4.69 6.08
C ARG A 86 -14.85 4.17 7.46
N ASP A 87 -14.47 5.07 8.37
CA ASP A 87 -13.97 4.75 9.71
C ASP A 87 -12.70 3.86 9.71
N VAL A 88 -11.89 3.94 8.64
CA VAL A 88 -10.59 3.26 8.60
C VAL A 88 -9.55 4.10 9.32
N GLN A 89 -9.07 3.61 10.46
CA GLN A 89 -8.14 4.34 11.34
C GLN A 89 -6.66 3.99 11.10
N GLY A 90 -6.38 2.94 10.34
CA GLY A 90 -5.03 2.48 10.08
C GLY A 90 -4.95 1.65 8.81
N VAL A 91 -3.86 1.84 8.07
CA VAL A 91 -3.59 1.16 6.79
C VAL A 91 -2.21 0.55 6.85
N VAL A 92 -2.08 -0.68 6.38
CA VAL A 92 -0.78 -1.31 6.10
C VAL A 92 -0.57 -1.27 4.60
N ILE A 93 0.52 -0.63 4.18
CA ILE A 93 0.90 -0.54 2.76
C ILE A 93 1.93 -1.64 2.48
N GLU A 94 1.49 -2.72 1.80
CA GLU A 94 2.36 -3.84 1.39
C GLU A 94 2.68 -3.83 -0.12
N GLY A 95 2.07 -2.91 -0.87
CA GLY A 95 2.20 -2.79 -2.32
C GLY A 95 3.50 -2.11 -2.76
N GLY A 96 3.81 -2.26 -4.05
CA GLY A 96 5.17 -2.13 -4.59
C GLY A 96 5.88 -0.79 -4.35
N ALA A 97 7.19 -0.81 -4.61
CA ALA A 97 8.13 0.28 -4.33
C ALA A 97 7.66 1.68 -4.73
N SER A 98 6.92 1.81 -5.84
CA SER A 98 6.36 3.09 -6.29
C SER A 98 5.22 3.59 -5.40
N LEU A 99 4.28 2.71 -5.02
CA LEU A 99 3.18 3.07 -4.12
C LEU A 99 3.72 3.46 -2.74
N ALA A 100 4.68 2.68 -2.23
CA ALA A 100 5.35 2.97 -0.98
C ALA A 100 6.06 4.34 -1.03
N PHE A 101 6.76 4.65 -2.13
CA PHE A 101 7.41 5.94 -2.29
C PHE A 101 6.41 7.09 -2.42
N SER A 102 5.32 6.95 -3.18
CA SER A 102 4.26 7.96 -3.26
C SER A 102 3.69 8.27 -1.87
N ALA A 103 3.41 7.26 -1.05
CA ALA A 103 2.92 7.47 0.32
C ALA A 103 3.95 8.20 1.20
N VAL A 104 5.24 7.86 1.06
CA VAL A 104 6.34 8.52 1.77
C VAL A 104 6.51 9.97 1.33
N ARG A 105 6.54 10.23 0.01
CA ARG A 105 6.64 11.56 -0.60
C ARG A 105 5.49 12.47 -0.18
N ASP A 106 4.28 11.92 -0.13
CA ASP A 106 3.07 12.67 0.20
C ASP A 106 2.87 12.82 1.73
N GLY A 107 3.82 12.35 2.55
CA GLY A 107 3.79 12.51 4.01
C GLY A 107 2.71 11.67 4.72
N LEU A 108 2.28 10.57 4.11
CA LEU A 108 1.18 9.72 4.57
C LEU A 108 1.64 8.51 5.39
N VAL A 109 2.94 8.40 5.69
CA VAL A 109 3.53 7.27 6.43
C VAL A 109 3.92 7.73 7.83
N ASP A 110 3.36 7.10 8.85
CA ASP A 110 3.72 7.35 10.25
C ASP A 110 4.83 6.42 10.75
N ARG A 111 4.88 5.19 10.23
CA ARG A 111 5.80 4.13 10.68
C ARG A 111 6.26 3.26 9.52
N VAL A 112 7.54 2.94 9.51
CA VAL A 112 8.16 1.97 8.61
C VAL A 112 8.48 0.69 9.38
N VAL A 113 8.09 -0.44 8.81
CA VAL A 113 8.49 -1.78 9.26
C VAL A 113 9.16 -2.49 8.08
N ALA A 114 10.47 -2.66 8.15
CA ALA A 114 11.26 -3.31 7.12
C ALA A 114 11.77 -4.67 7.62
N TYR A 115 11.75 -5.66 6.73
CA TYR A 115 12.32 -6.98 6.95
C TYR A 115 13.51 -7.17 6.02
N VAL A 116 14.68 -7.50 6.58
CA VAL A 116 15.93 -7.71 5.84
C VAL A 116 16.40 -9.13 6.07
N ALA A 117 16.30 -9.96 5.04
CA ALA A 117 16.80 -11.33 5.06
C ALA A 117 18.32 -11.38 4.80
N PRO A 118 19.04 -12.39 5.30
CA PRO A 118 20.47 -12.59 5.05
C PRO A 118 20.72 -13.15 3.62
N MET A 119 20.23 -12.44 2.61
CA MET A 119 20.25 -12.87 1.21
C MET A 119 20.72 -11.74 0.29
N LEU A 120 21.58 -12.08 -0.67
CA LEU A 120 22.08 -11.14 -1.68
C LEU A 120 21.53 -11.53 -3.06
N VAL A 121 20.79 -10.62 -3.69
CA VAL A 121 20.20 -10.84 -5.03
C VAL A 121 20.98 -10.11 -6.12
N GLY A 122 21.38 -8.84 -5.87
CA GLY A 122 22.07 -8.00 -6.86
C GLY A 122 21.18 -7.56 -8.04
N GLY A 123 21.76 -6.84 -9.01
CA GLY A 123 21.10 -6.40 -10.25
C GLY A 123 20.76 -4.90 -10.28
N SER A 124 21.13 -4.22 -11.36
CA SER A 124 20.89 -2.77 -11.53
C SER A 124 19.42 -2.41 -11.78
N SER A 125 18.62 -3.36 -12.26
CA SER A 125 17.17 -3.23 -12.46
C SER A 125 16.35 -3.98 -11.40
N ALA A 126 17.01 -4.53 -10.37
CA ALA A 126 16.31 -5.21 -9.29
C ALA A 126 15.44 -4.20 -8.52
N PRO A 127 14.19 -4.55 -8.18
CA PRO A 127 13.34 -3.68 -7.37
C PRO A 127 13.97 -3.38 -6.01
N THR A 128 13.94 -2.10 -5.62
CA THR A 128 14.33 -1.59 -4.31
C THR A 128 13.12 -1.46 -3.39
N MET A 129 13.33 -1.10 -2.11
CA MET A 129 12.23 -0.88 -1.16
C MET A 129 11.31 0.28 -1.59
N LEU A 130 11.91 1.36 -2.09
CA LEU A 130 11.23 2.55 -2.61
C LEU A 130 11.72 2.81 -4.03
N SER A 131 10.82 3.18 -4.94
CA SER A 131 11.15 3.57 -6.31
C SER A 131 10.40 4.83 -6.72
N GLY A 132 10.91 5.55 -7.72
CA GLY A 132 10.42 6.87 -8.12
C GLY A 132 11.59 7.84 -8.20
N ASP A 133 11.28 9.14 -8.21
CA ASP A 133 12.29 10.18 -8.38
C ASP A 133 13.25 10.32 -7.19
N GLY A 134 12.85 9.81 -6.02
CA GLY A 134 13.60 9.94 -4.78
C GLY A 134 13.54 11.36 -4.21
N PHE A 135 14.22 11.57 -3.08
CA PHE A 135 14.41 12.90 -2.51
C PHE A 135 15.78 13.44 -2.93
N ALA A 136 15.82 14.65 -3.46
CA ALA A 136 17.04 15.31 -3.87
C ALA A 136 16.93 16.83 -3.60
N PRO A 137 17.90 17.44 -2.90
CA PRO A 137 19.15 16.86 -2.39
C PRO A 137 18.94 15.93 -1.18
N ILE A 138 20.01 15.23 -0.76
CA ILE A 138 19.96 14.30 0.40
C ILE A 138 19.46 14.95 1.70
N GLY A 139 19.55 16.28 1.81
CA GLY A 139 18.98 17.04 2.93
C GLY A 139 17.45 16.99 3.02
N GLU A 140 16.76 16.68 1.92
CA GLU A 140 15.31 16.49 1.84
C GLU A 140 14.89 15.03 2.10
N ALA A 141 15.85 14.11 2.24
CA ALA A 141 15.54 12.72 2.50
C ALA A 141 14.87 12.54 3.87
N LEU A 142 13.85 11.68 3.89
CA LEU A 142 13.12 11.38 5.10
C LEU A 142 14.01 10.65 6.11
N ARG A 143 14.17 11.24 7.31
CA ARG A 143 14.88 10.63 8.43
C ARG A 143 13.90 9.84 9.28
N LEU A 144 14.24 8.58 9.55
CA LEU A 144 13.46 7.69 10.39
C LEU A 144 14.08 7.63 11.79
N GLY A 145 13.24 7.57 12.83
CA GLY A 145 13.70 7.36 14.20
C GLY A 145 12.61 7.61 15.26
N PRO A 146 12.80 7.10 16.49
CA PRO A 146 13.87 6.19 16.93
C PRO A 146 13.75 4.79 16.30
N LEU A 147 14.90 4.12 16.12
CA LEU A 147 14.98 2.80 15.50
C LEU A 147 14.87 1.69 16.55
N THR A 148 14.05 0.67 16.29
CA THR A 148 14.07 -0.61 17.00
C THR A 148 14.45 -1.72 16.03
N VAL A 149 15.44 -2.54 16.41
CA VAL A 149 15.89 -3.69 15.61
C VAL A 149 15.75 -4.96 16.44
N SER A 150 15.17 -5.99 15.84
CA SER A 150 14.98 -7.31 16.45
C SER A 150 15.17 -8.40 15.42
N LEU A 151 15.52 -9.62 15.85
CA LEU A 151 15.56 -10.80 14.98
C LEU A 151 14.20 -11.49 14.97
N ILE A 152 13.78 -11.94 13.79
CA ILE A 152 12.74 -12.95 13.62
C ILE A 152 13.38 -14.09 12.83
N ASP A 153 13.64 -15.20 13.52
CA ASP A 153 14.53 -16.25 13.01
C ASP A 153 15.87 -15.62 12.56
N ASP A 154 16.25 -15.77 11.29
CA ASP A 154 17.48 -15.21 10.72
C ASP A 154 17.29 -13.81 10.08
N ASP A 155 16.06 -13.29 10.06
CA ASP A 155 15.73 -12.01 9.43
C ASP A 155 15.79 -10.86 10.44
N LEU A 156 16.28 -9.70 10.00
CA LEU A 156 16.21 -8.45 10.78
C LEU A 156 14.86 -7.77 10.55
N LYS A 157 14.11 -7.57 11.64
CA LYS A 157 12.96 -6.65 11.68
C LYS A 157 13.43 -5.30 12.19
N VAL A 158 13.31 -4.29 11.33
CA VAL A 158 13.63 -2.90 11.60
C VAL A 158 12.33 -2.09 11.67
N VAL A 159 12.08 -1.44 12.80
CA VAL A 159 10.91 -0.58 13.01
C VAL A 159 11.40 0.83 13.31
N ALA A 160 10.84 1.83 12.62
CA ALA A 160 11.10 3.23 12.91
C ALA A 160 9.87 4.09 12.62
N ASP A 161 9.67 5.11 13.45
CA ASP A 161 8.67 6.15 13.20
C ASP A 161 9.23 7.20 12.24
N VAL A 162 8.34 7.84 11.49
CA VAL A 162 8.66 8.90 10.52
C VAL A 162 8.73 10.27 11.20
N HIS A 163 8.05 10.44 12.34
CA HIS A 163 7.94 11.73 13.02
C HIS A 163 9.07 11.96 14.02
N GLY A 164 10.11 12.68 13.59
CA GLY A 164 10.99 13.48 14.45
C GLY A 164 10.62 14.97 14.33
N HIS A 165 9.89 15.50 15.31
CA HIS A 165 9.43 16.90 15.45
C HIS A 165 8.39 17.38 14.42
N ARG A 166 7.11 17.37 14.80
CA ARG A 166 6.19 18.47 14.45
C ARG A 166 6.44 19.64 15.38
#